data_AF-A0A7C4MRW4-F1
#
_entry.id   AF-A0A7C4MRW4-F1
#
_cell.length_a   1.000
_cell.length_b   1.000
_cell.length_c   1.000
_cell.angle_alpha   90.00
_cell.angle_beta   90.00
_cell.angle_gamma   90.00
#
_symmetry.space_group_name_H-M   'P 1'
#
loop_
_entity.id
_entity.type
_entity.pdbx_description
1 polymer ?
#
loop_
_entity_poly.entity_id
_entity_poly.type
_entity_poly.pdbx_seq_one_letter_code
_entity_poly.pdbx_strand_id
1 'polypeptide(L)' 'MRNNTNGVFESVSDEDAHRAMHVLAKMEGISAEPAAGVAFAGLFKLIRAGVIKPSDTVV' A
#
# COMPACT_ATOMS: atom_id res chain seq x y z
N MET A 1 12.65 -11.16 -16.52
CA MET A 1 11.54 -11.55 -15.63
C MET A 1 10.30 -11.79 -16.49
N ARG A 2 9.60 -12.92 -16.34
CA ARG A 2 8.34 -13.17 -17.07
C ARG A 2 7.24 -12.29 -16.46
N ASN A 3 6.64 -11.39 -17.25
CA ASN A 3 5.55 -10.51 -16.83
C ASN A 3 4.21 -11.08 -17.32
N ASN A 4 3.62 -11.99 -16.55
CA ASN A 4 2.37 -12.66 -16.91
C ASN A 4 1.13 -12.00 -16.31
N THR A 5 1.30 -11.02 -15.42
CA THR A 5 0.21 -10.42 -14.63
C THR A 5 0.02 -8.93 -14.91
N ASN A 6 0.90 -8.32 -15.72
CA ASN A 6 1.00 -6.87 -15.87
C ASN A 6 1.10 -6.13 -14.52
N GLY A 7 1.77 -6.76 -13.56
CA GLY A 7 1.97 -6.24 -12.22
C GLY A 7 2.97 -5.09 -12.18
N VAL A 8 2.93 -4.33 -11.08
CA VAL A 8 3.83 -3.21 -10.82
C VAL A 8 4.60 -3.45 -9.52
N PHE A 9 5.88 -3.09 -9.52
CA PHE A 9 6.68 -2.99 -8.31
C PHE A 9 6.75 -1.52 -7.90
N GLU A 10 6.64 -1.28 -6.59
CA GLU A 10 6.77 0.05 -6.00
C GLU A 10 7.64 -0.05 -4.75
N SER A 11 8.38 1.01 -4.48
CA SER A 11 9.21 1.18 -3.29
C SER A 11 8.62 2.28 -2.39
N VAL A 12 8.84 2.14 -1.10
CA VAL A 12 8.38 3.10 -0.09
C VAL A 12 9.51 3.36 0.89
N SER A 13 9.49 4.52 1.51
CA SER A 13 10.39 4.80 2.63
C SER A 13 9.88 4.14 3.91
N ASP A 14 10.78 3.94 4.87
CA ASP A 14 10.39 3.47 6.22
C ASP A 14 9.38 4.42 6.88
N GLU A 15 9.49 5.74 6.61
CA GLU A 15 8.55 6.74 7.12
C GLU A 15 7.15 6.57 6.51
N ASP A 16 7.05 6.26 5.22
CA ASP A 16 5.77 5.97 4.57
C ASP A 16 5.11 4.73 5.19
N ALA A 17 5.88 3.66 5.39
CA ALA A 17 5.39 2.42 6.00
C ALA A 17 4.96 2.64 7.46
N HIS A 18 5.75 3.38 8.23
CA HIS A 18 5.43 3.74 9.60
C HIS A 18 4.16 4.59 9.70
N ARG A 19 4.01 5.57 8.81
CA ARG A 19 2.80 6.39 8.69
C ARG A 19 1.59 5.54 8.30
N ALA A 20 1.74 4.58 7.38
CA ALA A 20 0.66 3.71 6.97
C ALA A 20 0.14 2.86 8.14
N MET A 21 1.02 2.26 8.95
CA MET A 21 0.62 1.56 10.17
C MET A 21 -0.20 2.45 11.12
N HIS A 22 0.20 3.72 11.29
CA HIS A 22 -0.53 4.67 12.13
C HIS A 22 -1.89 5.05 11.55
N VAL A 23 -2.00 5.18 10.23
CA VAL A 23 -3.28 5.42 9.56
C VAL A 23 -4.23 4.25 9.81
N LEU A 24 -3.77 3.01 9.62
CA LEU A 24 -4.57 1.82 9.88
C LEU A 24 -5.07 1.75 11.33
N ALA A 25 -4.17 2.02 12.29
CA ALA A 25 -4.53 1.99 13.71
C ALA A 25 -5.54 3.08 14.08
N LYS A 26 -5.38 4.30 13.53
CA LYS A 26 -6.22 5.45 13.90
C LYS A 26 -7.56 5.51 13.16
N MET A 27 -7.59 5.07 11.90
CA MET A 27 -8.76 5.20 11.04
C MET A 27 -9.63 3.94 11.05
N GLU A 28 -8.99 2.76 11.08
CA GLU A 28 -9.67 1.48 10.96
C GLU A 28 -9.60 0.64 12.25
N GLY A 29 -8.86 1.09 13.26
CA GLY A 29 -8.64 0.33 14.50
C GLY A 29 -7.79 -0.93 14.31
N ILE A 30 -7.03 -1.02 13.21
CA ILE A 30 -6.24 -2.21 12.86
C ILE A 30 -4.79 -2.03 13.33
N SER A 31 -4.30 -2.94 14.16
CA SER A 31 -2.87 -3.04 14.50
C SER A 31 -2.15 -3.88 13.44
N ALA A 32 -1.34 -3.22 12.60
CA ALA A 32 -0.58 -3.84 11.53
C ALA A 32 0.91 -3.88 11.85
N GLU A 33 1.61 -4.92 11.37
CA GLU A 33 3.07 -5.04 11.47
C GLU A 33 3.79 -4.29 10.33
N PRO A 34 5.12 -4.08 10.39
CA PRO A 34 5.86 -3.28 9.42
C PRO A 34 5.70 -3.66 7.94
N ALA A 35 5.71 -4.94 7.56
CA ALA A 35 5.59 -5.36 6.16
C ALA A 35 4.17 -5.12 5.61
N ALA A 36 3.12 -5.29 6.42
CA ALA A 36 1.78 -4.82 6.09
C ALA A 36 1.74 -3.29 5.93
N GLY A 37 2.46 -2.54 6.78
CA GLY A 37 2.67 -1.10 6.61
C GLY A 37 3.28 -0.74 5.26
N VAL A 38 4.28 -1.49 4.79
CA VAL A 38 4.91 -1.33 3.47
C VAL A 38 3.88 -1.55 2.34
N ALA A 39 3.06 -2.61 2.43
CA ALA A 39 2.03 -2.89 1.43
C ALA A 39 1.00 -1.75 1.32
N PHE A 40 0.51 -1.24 2.46
CA PHE A 40 -0.44 -0.11 2.46
C PHE A 40 0.19 1.21 2.03
N ALA A 41 1.45 1.47 2.38
CA ALA A 41 2.17 2.64 1.87
C ALA A 41 2.28 2.60 0.34
N GLY A 42 2.61 1.43 -0.23
CA GLY A 42 2.64 1.22 -1.68
C GLY A 42 1.26 1.42 -2.31
N LEU A 43 0.22 0.85 -1.70
CA LEU A 43 -1.17 1.03 -2.13
C LEU A 43 -1.57 2.51 -2.20
N PHE A 44 -1.24 3.30 -1.16
CA PHE A 44 -1.53 4.73 -1.14
C PHE A 44 -0.82 5.49 -2.27
N LYS A 45 0.44 5.16 -2.59
CA LYS A 45 1.17 5.75 -3.72
C LYS A 45 0.50 5.39 -5.05
N LEU A 46 0.15 4.13 -5.26
CA LEU A 46 -0.43 3.64 -6.50
C LEU A 46 -1.85 4.18 -6.76
N ILE A 47 -2.66 4.37 -5.72
CA ILE A 47 -3.96 5.04 -5.82
C ILE A 47 -3.77 6.52 -6.20
N ARG A 48 -2.84 7.25 -5.55
CA ARG A 48 -2.55 8.66 -5.87
C ARG A 48 -2.01 8.85 -7.28
N ALA A 49 -1.22 7.89 -7.77
CA ALA A 49 -0.71 7.87 -9.13
C ALA A 49 -1.78 7.46 -10.16
N GLY A 50 -2.97 7.03 -9.71
CA GLY A 50 -4.06 6.57 -10.58
C GLY A 50 -3.79 5.22 -11.24
N VAL A 51 -2.80 4.46 -10.78
CA VAL A 51 -2.50 3.10 -11.26
C VAL A 51 -3.57 2.13 -10.76
N ILE A 52 -3.90 2.22 -9.46
CA ILE A 52 -5.06 1.53 -8.86
C ILE A 52 -6.23 2.51 -8.83
N LYS A 53 -7.41 2.09 -9.31
CA LYS A 53 -8.61 2.94 -9.35
C LYS A 53 -9.39 2.84 -8.04
N PRO A 54 -10.12 3.90 -7.62
CA PRO A 54 -10.95 3.85 -6.41
C PRO A 54 -12.04 2.77 -6.42
N SER A 55 -12.43 2.28 -7.60
CA SER A 55 -13.40 1.20 -7.79
C SER A 55 -12.79 -0.20 -7.73
N ASP A 56 -11.46 -0.32 -7.72
CA ASP A 56 -10.81 -1.62 -7.73
C ASP A 56 -10.93 -2.28 -6.35
N THR A 57 -11.25 -3.58 -6.35
CA THR A 57 -11.17 -4.39 -5.12
C THR A 57 -9.74 -4.88 -4.97
N VAL A 58 -9.09 -4.48 -3.88
CA VAL A 58 -7.70 -4.83 -3.54
C VAL A 58 -7.71 -5.72 -2.31
N VAL A 59 -6.90 -6.78 -2.31
CA VAL A 59 -6.75 -7.77 -1.22
C VAL A 59 -5.31 -7.85 -0.80
#